data_AF-A0A6N7FTP0-F1
#
_entry.id   AF-A0A6N7FTP0-F1
#
_cell.length_a   1.000
_cell.length_b   1.000
_cell.length_c   1.000
_cell.angle_alpha   90.00
_cell.angle_beta   90.00
_cell.angle_gamma   90.00
#
_symmetry.space_group_name_H-M   'P 1'
#
loop_
_entity.id
_entity.type
_entity.pdbx_description
1 polymer ?
#
loop_
_entity_poly.entity_id
_entity_poly.type
_entity_poly.pdbx_seq_one_letter_code
_entity_poly.pdbx_strand_id
1 'polypeptide(L)' 'MVGQCESCGRDDERVAPVRRVYVTPPSWDREERVEVVAEPEAWCGVCREHYPHQLVDAD' A
#
# COMPACT_ATOMS: atom_id res chain seq x y z
N MET A 1 3.44 -15.82 -2.86
CA MET A 1 2.77 -16.30 -1.63
C MET A 1 1.28 -16.21 -1.90
N VAL A 2 0.53 -17.29 -1.69
CA VAL A 2 -0.94 -17.26 -1.74
C VAL A 2 -1.44 -16.68 -0.42
N GLY A 3 -2.37 -15.72 -0.46
CA GLY A 3 -2.91 -15.09 0.74
C GLY A 3 -4.07 -14.15 0.45
N GLN A 4 -4.76 -13.70 1.50
CA GLN A 4 -5.80 -12.68 1.39
C GLN A 4 -5.18 -11.29 1.33
N CYS A 5 -5.59 -10.49 0.36
CA CYS A 5 -5.17 -9.10 0.23
C CYS A 5 -5.83 -8.24 1.33
N GLU A 6 -5.03 -7.59 2.17
CA GLU A 6 -5.52 -6.76 3.28
C GLU A 6 -6.11 -5.41 2.81
N SER A 7 -5.89 -5.02 1.55
CA SER A 7 -6.53 -3.83 0.96
C SER A 7 -7.95 -4.10 0.45
N CYS A 8 -8.17 -5.19 -0.29
CA CYS A 8 -9.45 -5.44 -0.97
C CYS A 8 -10.21 -6.68 -0.47
N GLY A 9 -9.62 -7.45 0.46
CA GLY A 9 -10.21 -8.65 1.06
C GLY A 9 -10.29 -9.88 0.15
N ARG A 10 -9.75 -9.81 -1.08
CA ARG A 10 -9.76 -10.95 -2.02
C ARG A 10 -8.56 -11.86 -1.79
N ASP A 11 -8.78 -13.16 -1.93
CA ASP A 11 -7.70 -14.14 -2.01
C ASP A 11 -6.95 -14.00 -3.34
N ASP A 12 -5.62 -14.07 -3.29
CA ASP A 12 -4.75 -13.95 -4.46
C ASP A 12 -3.55 -14.88 -4.33
N GLU A 13 -3.08 -15.42 -5.46
CA GLU A 13 -1.90 -16.28 -5.53
C GLU A 13 -0.57 -15.54 -5.34
N ARG A 14 -0.60 -14.20 -5.45
CA ARG A 14 0.56 -13.31 -5.40
C ARG A 14 0.27 -12.08 -4.55
N VAL A 15 0.35 -12.25 -3.24
CA VAL A 15 0.50 -11.13 -2.30
C VAL A 15 1.96 -10.81 -2.03
N ALA A 16 2.25 -9.53 -1.79
CA ALA A 16 3.56 -9.02 -1.39
C ALA A 16 3.43 -8.06 -0.20
N PRO A 17 4.42 -8.03 0.72
CA PRO A 17 4.41 -7.10 1.85
C PRO A 17 4.64 -5.67 1.38
N VAL A 18 3.82 -4.75 1.88
CA VAL A 18 3.88 -3.32 1.55
C VAL A 18 3.64 -2.46 2.78
N ARG A 19 4.13 -1.23 2.76
CA ARG A 19 3.64 -0.16 3.64
C ARG A 19 2.68 0.73 2.87
N ARG A 20 1.46 0.87 3.38
CA ARG A 20 0.44 1.74 2.78
C ARG A 20 0.88 3.20 2.87
N VAL A 21 0.61 3.96 1.81
CA VAL A 21 0.90 5.40 1.79
C VAL A 21 -0.40 6.19 1.58
N TYR A 22 -0.64 7.17 2.45
CA TYR A 22 -1.67 8.19 2.26
C TYR A 22 -1.03 9.46 1.73
N VAL A 23 -1.51 9.91 0.57
CA VAL A 23 -1.07 11.16 -0.05
C VAL A 23 -2.20 12.17 0.08
N THR A 24 -1.93 13.30 0.73
CA THR A 24 -2.76 14.48 0.62
C THR A 24 -2.12 15.46 -0.34
N PRO A 25 -2.75 15.74 -1.49
CA PRO A 25 -2.26 16.75 -2.42
C PRO A 25 -2.18 18.13 -1.76
N PRO A 26 -1.31 19.01 -2.26
CA PRO A 26 -1.28 20.39 -1.80
C PRO A 26 -2.62 21.09 -2.11
N SER A 27 -2.98 22.03 -1.24
CA SER A 27 -4.04 23.01 -1.48
C SER A 27 -3.46 24.42 -1.29
N TRP A 28 -4.27 25.45 -1.49
CA TRP A 28 -3.81 26.84 -1.41
C TRP A 28 -3.23 27.23 -0.03
N ASP A 29 -3.67 26.58 1.05
CA ASP A 29 -3.20 26.79 2.43
C ASP A 29 -2.28 25.69 2.97
N ARG A 30 -2.10 24.62 2.21
CA ARG A 30 -1.51 23.39 2.74
C ARG A 30 -0.53 22.80 1.76
N GLU A 31 0.68 22.56 2.25
CA GLU A 31 1.70 21.81 1.53
C GLU A 31 1.29 20.34 1.37
N GLU A 32 1.89 19.69 0.37
CA GLU A 32 1.73 18.25 0.19
C GLU A 32 2.10 17.49 1.47
N ARG A 33 1.34 16.45 1.78
CA ARG A 33 1.63 15.57 2.91
C ARG A 33 1.58 14.12 2.49
N VAL A 34 2.63 13.38 2.81
CA VAL A 34 2.75 11.95 2.59
C VAL A 34 2.89 11.25 3.94
N GLU A 35 2.03 10.26 4.19
CA GLU A 35 2.04 9.47 5.42
C GLU A 35 2.23 8.00 5.08
N VAL A 36 3.28 7.40 5.61
CA VAL A 36 3.56 5.96 5.45
C VAL A 36 3.11 5.23 6.71
N VAL A 37 2.22 4.26 6.57
CA VAL A 37 1.82 3.37 7.66
C VAL A 37 2.99 2.43 7.97
N ALA A 38 3.38 2.34 9.24
CA ALA A 38 4.59 1.62 9.64
C ALA A 38 4.41 0.09 9.52
N GLU A 39 3.25 -0.40 9.94
CA GLU A 39 2.86 -1.79 9.88
C GLU A 39 2.74 -2.27 8.43
N PRO A 40 3.46 -3.35 8.07
CA PRO A 40 3.34 -3.93 6.74
C PRO A 40 2.01 -4.66 6.57
N GLU A 41 1.46 -4.57 5.36
CA GLU A 41 0.25 -5.27 4.89
C GLU A 41 0.59 -6.18 3.69
N ALA A 42 -0.14 -7.27 3.49
CA ALA A 42 -0.02 -8.15 2.34
C ALA A 42 -1.00 -7.75 1.23
N TRP A 43 -0.49 -7.26 0.10
CA TRP A 43 -1.31 -6.75 -1.01
C TRP A 43 -1.13 -7.54 -2.31
N CYS A 44 -2.23 -7.77 -3.02
CA CYS A 44 -2.21 -8.36 -4.35
C CYS A 44 -1.59 -7.41 -5.41
N GLY A 45 -1.32 -7.94 -6.61
CA GLY A 45 -0.80 -7.14 -7.73
C GLY A 45 -1.69 -5.95 -8.10
N VAL A 46 -3.01 -6.18 -8.21
CA VAL A 46 -3.97 -5.14 -8.60
C VAL A 46 -4.00 -3.98 -7.60
N CYS A 47 -3.98 -4.25 -6.30
CA CYS A 47 -4.00 -3.18 -5.29
C CYS A 47 -2.71 -2.36 -5.31
N ARG A 48 -1.57 -3.00 -5.57
CA ARG A 48 -0.28 -2.30 -5.72
C ARG A 48 -0.26 -1.40 -6.96
N GLU A 49 -0.96 -1.76 -8.03
CA GLU A 49 -1.08 -0.89 -9.22
C GLU A 49 -1.95 0.36 -8.98
N HIS A 50 -2.93 0.27 -8.06
CA HIS A 50 -3.94 1.31 -7.89
C HIS A 50 -3.73 2.21 -6.66
N TYR A 51 -3.10 1.69 -5.61
CA TYR A 51 -2.97 2.40 -4.35
C TYR A 51 -1.51 2.72 -4.01
N PRO A 52 -1.22 3.94 -3.54
CA PRO A 52 0.13 4.32 -3.13
C PRO A 52 0.65 3.42 -2.00
N HIS A 53 1.84 2.89 -2.20
CA HIS A 53 2.48 1.99 -1.27
C HIS A 53 4.01 2.00 -1.47
N GLN A 54 4.73 1.49 -0.47
CA GLN A 54 6.14 1.14 -0.59
C GLN A 54 6.27 -0.38 -0.48
N LEU A 55 7.00 -1.02 -1.39
CA LEU A 55 7.37 -2.42 -1.21
C LEU A 55 8.26 -2.53 0.02
N VAL A 56 8.03 -3.55 0.84
CA VAL A 56 8.96 -3.93 1.88
C VAL A 56 9.87 -4.99 1.25
N ASP A 57 11.14 -4.66 1.05
CA ASP A 57 12.11 -5.68 0.65
C ASP A 57 12.18 -6.75 1.75
N ALA A 58 12.19 -8.01 1.32
CA ALA A 58 12.61 -9.09 2.21
C ALA A 58 14.14 -9.05 2.24
N ASP A 59 14.71 -8.52 3.32
CA ASP A 59 16.12 -8.77 3.66
C ASP A 59 16.47 -10.27 3.60
#